data_AF-A0A915E8Z9-F1
#
_entry.id   AF-A0A915E8Z9-F1
#
_cell.length_a   1.000
_cell.length_b   1.000
_cell.length_c   1.000
_cell.angle_alpha   90.00
_cell.angle_beta   90.00
_cell.angle_gamma   90.00
#
_symmetry.space_group_name_H-M   'P 1'
#
loop_
_entity.id
_entity.type
_entity.pdbx_description
1 polymer ?
#
loop_
_entity_poly.entity_id
_entity_poly.type
_entity_poly.pdbx_seq_one_letter_code
_entity_poly.pdbx_strand_id
1 'polypeptide(L)'
;MQTSKILSAITFHNQQRYNKRIFAQSRHTLTESYQLSENVRTGKQLAPTFLFHFINTITVALLCITLIYFVETELSKSFTLVVFFQTVAIANLGIITTIIRNHPILNRKAVNVCKNFKTKMCRMFFSETHPENSVGANIQIPTTINGKSLINTIGIEDHFSNLQASWN
;
A
#
# COMPACT_ATOMS: atom_id res chain seq x y z
N MET A 1 -2.11 -25.80 19.09
CA MET A 1 -0.64 -25.68 18.97
C MET A 1 -0.01 -26.66 17.96
N GLN A 2 -0.65 -27.79 17.64
CA GLN A 2 -0.15 -28.81 16.70
C GLN A 2 -0.22 -28.39 15.21
N THR A 3 -1.24 -27.62 14.82
CA THR A 3 -1.46 -27.13 13.45
C THR A 3 -0.36 -26.19 12.96
N SER A 4 0.21 -25.38 13.85
CA SER A 4 1.32 -24.46 13.53
C SER A 4 2.59 -25.20 13.08
N LYS A 5 2.91 -26.32 13.74
CA LYS A 5 4.11 -27.14 13.42
C LYS A 5 4.00 -27.85 12.07
N ILE A 6 2.79 -28.27 11.70
CA ILE A 6 2.52 -28.90 10.39
C ILE A 6 2.64 -27.86 9.29
N LEU A 7 2.06 -26.67 9.47
CA LEU A 7 2.14 -25.59 8.51
C LEU A 7 3.60 -25.16 8.27
N SER A 8 4.39 -25.02 9.35
CA SER A 8 5.81 -24.65 9.26
C SER A 8 6.64 -25.70 8.51
N ALA A 9 6.37 -27.00 8.74
CA ALA A 9 7.05 -28.09 8.05
C ALA A 9 6.72 -28.13 6.56
N ILE A 10 5.45 -27.87 6.18
CA ILE A 10 5.02 -27.77 4.78
C ILE A 10 5.69 -26.59 4.09
N THR A 11 5.70 -25.41 4.72
CA THR A 11 6.37 -24.23 4.15
C THR A 11 7.87 -24.45 3.97
N PHE A 12 8.53 -25.07 4.96
CA PHE A 12 9.96 -25.38 4.88
C PHE A 12 10.28 -26.38 3.77
N HIS A 13 9.47 -27.43 3.63
CA HIS A 13 9.66 -28.43 2.57
C HIS A 13 9.44 -27.85 1.17
N ASN A 14 8.42 -27.01 1.00
CA ASN A 14 8.16 -26.31 -0.26
C ASN A 14 9.26 -25.32 -0.60
N GLN A 15 9.79 -24.60 0.40
CA GLN A 15 10.89 -23.66 0.22
C GLN A 15 12.19 -24.39 -0.16
N GLN A 16 12.49 -25.53 0.44
CA GLN A 16 13.65 -26.35 0.03
C GLN A 16 13.50 -26.88 -1.41
N ARG A 17 12.31 -27.34 -1.81
CA ARG A 17 12.07 -27.80 -3.19
C ARG A 17 12.19 -26.66 -4.19
N TYR A 18 11.67 -25.49 -3.85
CA TYR A 18 11.78 -24.29 -4.68
C TYR A 18 13.25 -23.89 -4.87
N ASN A 19 14.01 -23.82 -3.78
CA ASN A 19 15.44 -23.50 -3.83
C ASN A 19 16.22 -24.51 -4.67
N LYS A 20 16.00 -25.82 -4.47
CA LYS A 20 16.65 -26.87 -5.28
C LYS A 20 16.34 -26.74 -6.78
N ARG A 21 15.13 -26.35 -7.15
CA ARG A 21 14.76 -26.12 -8.57
C ARG A 21 15.41 -24.86 -9.15
N ILE A 22 15.51 -23.78 -8.37
CA ILE A 22 16.22 -22.56 -8.79
C ILE A 22 17.71 -22.85 -8.98
N PHE A 23 18.36 -23.54 -8.04
CA PHE A 23 19.79 -23.87 -8.13
C PHE A 23 20.10 -24.89 -9.24
N ALA A 24 19.18 -25.80 -9.55
CA ALA A 24 19.32 -26.73 -10.68
C ALA A 24 19.12 -26.05 -12.06
N GLN A 25 18.45 -24.89 -12.11
CA GLN A 25 18.25 -24.09 -13.32
C GLN A 25 19.21 -22.88 -13.38
N SER A 26 20.48 -23.07 -13.03
CA SER A 26 21.54 -22.03 -13.02
C SER A 26 21.88 -21.40 -14.37
N ARG A 27 21.00 -21.50 -15.37
CA ARG A 27 20.98 -20.70 -16.61
C ARG A 27 19.74 -19.80 -16.72
N HIS A 28 19.04 -19.49 -15.61
CA HIS A 28 18.06 -18.40 -15.63
C HIS A 28 18.79 -17.10 -15.94
N THR A 29 18.36 -16.44 -17.01
CA THR A 29 18.87 -15.12 -17.36
C THR A 29 18.59 -14.15 -16.21
N LEU A 30 19.49 -13.18 -15.96
CA LEU A 30 19.30 -12.15 -14.93
C LEU A 30 17.90 -11.51 -14.97
N THR A 31 17.35 -11.41 -16.18
CA THR A 31 16.00 -10.94 -16.48
C THR A 31 14.90 -11.82 -15.86
N GLU A 32 14.97 -13.15 -15.95
CA GLU A 32 13.96 -14.07 -15.40
C GLU A 32 13.93 -14.02 -13.87
N SER A 33 15.12 -13.96 -13.25
CA SER A 33 15.22 -13.83 -11.79
C SER A 33 14.67 -12.47 -11.31
N TYR A 34 14.91 -11.41 -12.07
CA TYR A 34 14.34 -10.09 -11.80
C TYR A 34 12.81 -10.09 -11.91
N GLN A 35 12.26 -10.60 -13.01
CA GLN A 35 10.81 -10.68 -13.23
C GLN A 35 10.12 -11.49 -12.13
N LEU A 36 10.72 -12.61 -11.71
CA LEU A 36 10.18 -13.44 -10.64
C LEU A 36 10.19 -12.70 -9.29
N SER A 37 11.29 -12.01 -8.98
CA SER A 37 11.41 -11.18 -7.77
C SER A 37 10.36 -10.06 -7.76
N GLU A 38 10.16 -9.40 -8.90
CA GLU A 38 9.16 -8.34 -9.06
C GLU A 38 7.73 -8.87 -8.95
N ASN A 39 7.42 -10.01 -9.56
CA ASN A 39 6.12 -10.66 -9.43
C ASN A 39 5.83 -11.09 -7.99
N VAL A 40 6.81 -11.62 -7.28
CA VAL A 40 6.67 -11.95 -5.84
C VAL A 40 6.44 -10.69 -5.01
N ARG A 41 7.14 -9.59 -5.33
CA ARG A 41 6.93 -8.29 -4.67
C ARG A 41 5.51 -7.78 -4.91
N THR A 42 5.05 -7.76 -6.15
CA THR A 42 3.70 -7.34 -6.54
C THR A 42 2.63 -8.24 -5.91
N GLY A 43 2.85 -9.56 -5.90
CA GLY A 43 1.98 -10.52 -5.23
C GLY A 43 1.85 -10.24 -3.73
N LYS A 44 2.96 -9.98 -3.03
CA LYS A 44 2.95 -9.61 -1.61
C LYS A 44 2.21 -8.28 -1.34
N GLN A 45 2.25 -7.35 -2.29
CA GLN A 45 1.54 -6.07 -2.18
C GLN A 45 0.02 -6.22 -2.38
N LEU A 46 -0.38 -7.05 -3.34
CA LEU A 46 -1.79 -7.26 -3.69
C LEU A 46 -2.49 -8.25 -2.76
N ALA A 47 -1.79 -9.26 -2.24
CA ALA A 47 -2.35 -10.28 -1.35
C ALA A 47 -3.20 -9.72 -0.18
N PRO A 48 -2.75 -8.73 0.60
CA PRO A 48 -3.57 -8.17 1.69
C PRO A 48 -4.84 -7.48 1.17
N THR A 49 -4.77 -6.81 0.02
CA THR A 49 -5.93 -6.16 -0.61
C THR A 49 -6.92 -7.20 -1.12
N PHE A 50 -6.44 -8.27 -1.76
CA PHE A 50 -7.29 -9.39 -2.20
C PHE A 50 -7.97 -10.08 -1.02
N LEU A 51 -7.22 -10.36 0.06
CA LEU A 51 -7.78 -10.97 1.26
C LEU A 51 -8.86 -10.08 1.89
N PHE A 52 -8.60 -8.78 2.00
CA PHE A 52 -9.57 -7.83 2.54
C PHE A 52 -10.83 -7.73 1.68
N HIS A 53 -10.65 -7.66 0.35
CA HIS A 53 -11.78 -7.64 -0.58
C HIS A 53 -12.60 -8.94 -0.50
N PHE A 54 -11.94 -10.10 -0.41
CA PHE A 54 -12.60 -11.39 -0.25
C PHE A 54 -13.45 -11.44 1.03
N ILE A 55 -12.89 -11.04 2.17
CA ILE A 55 -13.62 -10.96 3.45
C ILE A 55 -14.82 -10.01 3.33
N ASN A 56 -14.64 -8.84 2.71
CA ASN A 56 -15.72 -7.89 2.50
C ASN A 56 -16.86 -8.50 1.67
N THR A 57 -16.54 -9.17 0.57
CA THR A 57 -17.53 -9.83 -0.28
C THR A 57 -18.34 -10.88 0.47
N ILE A 58 -17.69 -11.67 1.34
CA ILE A 58 -18.41 -12.63 2.20
C ILE A 58 -19.34 -11.90 3.16
N THR A 59 -18.88 -10.86 3.84
CA THR A 59 -19.69 -10.08 4.79
C THR A 59 -20.92 -9.47 4.11
N VAL A 60 -20.75 -8.90 2.92
CA VAL A 60 -21.84 -8.35 2.10
C VAL A 60 -22.83 -9.44 1.71
N ALA A 61 -22.35 -10.61 1.28
CA ALA A 61 -23.21 -11.74 0.93
C ALA A 61 -24.04 -12.22 2.14
N LEU A 62 -23.42 -12.32 3.32
CA LEU A 62 -24.12 -12.70 4.56
C LEU A 62 -25.17 -11.66 4.95
N LEU A 63 -24.86 -10.35 4.84
CA LEU A 63 -25.83 -9.29 5.11
C LEU A 63 -27.03 -9.35 4.15
N CYS A 64 -26.79 -9.63 2.86
CA CYS A 64 -27.87 -9.82 1.89
C CYS A 64 -28.77 -11.01 2.26
N ILE A 65 -28.20 -12.14 2.65
CA ILE A 65 -28.96 -13.31 3.10
C ILE A 65 -29.80 -12.96 4.33
N THR A 66 -29.22 -12.27 5.31
CA THR A 66 -29.96 -11.81 6.50
C THR A 66 -31.14 -10.92 6.11
N LEU A 67 -30.93 -9.96 5.21
CA LEU A 67 -31.97 -9.04 4.74
C LEU A 67 -33.12 -9.77 4.03
N ILE A 68 -32.81 -10.76 3.19
CA ILE A 68 -33.83 -11.48 2.40
C ILE A 68 -34.65 -12.44 3.28
N TYR A 69 -34.01 -13.16 4.19
CA TYR A 69 -34.64 -14.30 4.87
C TYR A 69 -35.06 -14.05 6.31
N PHE A 70 -34.44 -13.10 7.01
CA PHE A 70 -34.62 -12.93 8.46
C PHE A 70 -35.24 -11.59 8.86
N VAL A 71 -35.39 -10.65 7.91
CA VAL A 71 -35.91 -9.32 8.21
C VAL A 71 -37.33 -9.18 7.65
N GLU A 72 -38.31 -9.40 8.52
CA GLU A 72 -39.73 -9.38 8.12
C GLU A 72 -40.33 -7.98 8.16
N THR A 73 -39.89 -7.11 9.08
CA THR A 73 -40.49 -5.78 9.28
C THR A 73 -39.85 -4.69 8.42
N GLU A 74 -40.67 -3.78 7.88
CA GLU A 74 -40.21 -2.68 7.02
C GLU A 74 -39.22 -1.72 7.71
N LEU A 75 -39.40 -1.49 9.00
CA LEU A 75 -38.47 -0.69 9.81
C LEU A 75 -37.09 -1.35 9.88
N SER A 76 -37.05 -2.66 10.15
CA SER A 76 -35.80 -3.40 10.22
C SER A 76 -35.12 -3.50 8.85
N LYS A 77 -35.88 -3.65 7.75
CA LYS A 77 -35.31 -3.65 6.38
C LYS A 77 -34.62 -2.32 6.07
N SER A 78 -35.27 -1.21 6.39
CA SER A 78 -34.72 0.12 6.19
C SER A 78 -33.43 0.33 6.98
N PHE A 79 -33.41 -0.09 8.25
CA PHE A 79 -32.22 -0.02 9.08
C PHE A 79 -31.08 -0.91 8.54
N THR A 80 -31.37 -2.16 8.18
CA THR A 80 -30.39 -3.09 7.62
C THR A 80 -29.81 -2.60 6.29
N LEU A 81 -30.62 -1.96 5.42
CA LEU A 81 -30.12 -1.32 4.19
C LEU A 81 -29.14 -0.19 4.48
N VAL A 82 -29.42 0.66 5.47
CA VAL A 82 -28.49 1.73 5.87
C VAL A 82 -27.18 1.12 6.36
N VAL A 83 -27.23 0.11 7.23
CA VAL A 83 -26.03 -0.60 7.71
C VAL A 83 -25.26 -1.24 6.55
N PHE A 84 -25.95 -1.82 5.58
CA PHE A 84 -25.37 -2.40 4.39
C PHE A 84 -24.58 -1.37 3.57
N PHE A 85 -25.21 -0.24 3.21
CA PHE A 85 -24.53 0.81 2.44
C PHE A 85 -23.33 1.40 3.18
N GLN A 86 -23.45 1.61 4.50
CA GLN A 86 -22.33 2.10 5.31
C GLN A 86 -21.18 1.09 5.37
N THR A 87 -21.48 -0.21 5.50
CA THR A 87 -20.47 -1.27 5.52
C THR A 87 -19.72 -1.33 4.19
N VAL A 88 -20.43 -1.26 3.06
CA VAL A 88 -19.83 -1.22 1.72
C VAL A 88 -18.96 0.03 1.54
N ALA A 89 -19.42 1.19 1.99
CA ALA A 89 -18.65 2.44 1.92
C ALA A 89 -17.35 2.36 2.74
N ILE A 90 -17.43 1.88 3.99
CA ILE A 90 -16.26 1.70 4.87
C ILE A 90 -15.28 0.69 4.26
N ALA A 91 -15.78 -0.42 3.71
CA ALA A 91 -14.93 -1.41 3.10
C ALA A 91 -14.22 -0.89 1.85
N ASN A 92 -14.90 -0.10 1.00
CA ASN A 92 -14.27 0.53 -0.16
C ASN A 92 -13.14 1.49 0.26
N LEU A 93 -13.36 2.28 1.31
CA LEU A 93 -12.31 3.11 1.90
C LEU A 93 -11.15 2.26 2.46
N GLY A 94 -11.47 1.14 3.10
CA GLY A 94 -10.50 0.17 3.59
C GLY A 94 -9.63 -0.40 2.46
N ILE A 95 -10.24 -0.83 1.35
CA ILE A 95 -9.52 -1.34 0.16
C ILE A 95 -8.54 -0.29 -0.35
N ILE A 96 -8.98 0.95 -0.57
CA ILE A 96 -8.11 2.04 -1.03
C ILE A 96 -6.95 2.27 -0.05
N THR A 97 -7.24 2.25 1.25
CA THR A 97 -6.24 2.41 2.30
C THR A 97 -5.21 1.28 2.30
N THR A 98 -5.63 0.03 2.10
CA THR A 98 -4.70 -1.12 2.00
C THR A 98 -3.80 -1.02 0.78
N ILE A 99 -4.33 -0.58 -0.38
CA ILE A 99 -3.55 -0.37 -1.60
C ILE A 99 -2.48 0.71 -1.34
N ILE A 100 -2.88 1.86 -0.79
CA ILE A 100 -1.95 2.96 -0.51
C ILE A 100 -0.87 2.54 0.49
N ARG A 101 -1.24 1.82 1.56
CA ARG A 101 -0.29 1.41 2.62
C ARG A 101 0.73 0.40 2.12
N ASN A 102 0.28 -0.60 1.35
CA ASN A 102 1.12 -1.72 0.92
C ASN A 102 1.93 -1.39 -0.34
N HIS A 103 1.52 -0.40 -1.13
CA HIS A 103 2.26 0.03 -2.30
C HIS A 103 3.34 1.07 -1.92
N PRO A 104 4.64 0.79 -2.10
CA PRO A 104 5.72 1.64 -1.60
C PRO A 104 5.74 3.05 -2.21
N ILE A 105 5.46 3.17 -3.52
CA ILE A 105 5.40 4.47 -4.20
C ILE A 105 4.20 5.30 -3.73
N LEU A 106 2.99 4.72 -3.68
CA LEU A 106 1.80 5.42 -3.20
C LEU A 106 1.94 5.81 -1.73
N ASN A 107 2.50 4.95 -0.88
CA ASN A 107 2.72 5.26 0.53
C ASN A 107 3.63 6.49 0.69
N ARG A 108 4.76 6.55 -0.03
CA ARG A 108 5.65 7.73 -0.02
C ARG A 108 4.93 9.01 -0.45
N LYS A 109 4.13 8.94 -1.51
CA LYS A 109 3.33 10.09 -1.99
C LYS A 109 2.27 10.50 -0.94
N ALA A 110 1.56 9.54 -0.37
CA ALA A 110 0.52 9.78 0.64
C ALA A 110 1.11 10.41 1.92
N VAL A 111 2.27 9.95 2.38
CA VAL A 111 2.98 10.54 3.53
C VAL A 111 3.36 11.99 3.24
N ASN A 112 3.85 12.30 2.04
CA ASN A 112 4.21 13.68 1.67
C ASN A 112 2.98 14.59 1.60
N VAL A 113 1.88 14.11 1.02
CA VAL A 113 0.60 14.85 1.00
C VAL A 113 0.08 15.08 2.42
N CYS A 114 0.14 14.06 3.28
CA CYS A 114 -0.29 14.17 4.68
C CYS A 114 0.58 15.17 5.47
N LYS A 115 1.91 15.17 5.27
CA LYS A 115 2.81 16.16 5.86
C LYS A 115 2.45 17.58 5.40
N ASN A 116 2.28 17.80 4.10
CA ASN A 116 1.92 19.10 3.55
C ASN A 116 0.55 19.57 4.05
N PHE A 117 -0.41 18.66 4.16
CA PHE A 117 -1.73 18.94 4.71
C PHE A 117 -1.65 19.33 6.19
N LYS A 118 -0.89 18.59 7.00
CA LYS A 118 -0.66 18.91 8.41
C LYS A 118 -0.01 20.29 8.58
N THR A 119 1.02 20.59 7.79
CA THR A 119 1.66 21.92 7.83
C THR A 119 0.69 23.03 7.43
N LYS A 120 -0.15 22.80 6.40
CA LYS A 120 -1.14 23.78 5.95
C LYS A 120 -2.24 24.00 7.01
N MET A 121 -2.74 22.94 7.63
CA MET A 121 -3.70 23.02 8.73
C MET A 121 -3.11 23.72 9.94
N CYS A 122 -1.91 23.36 10.38
CA CYS A 122 -1.24 24.05 11.49
C CYS A 122 -1.07 25.55 11.21
N ARG A 123 -0.75 25.95 9.97
CA ARG A 123 -0.67 27.37 9.60
C ARG A 123 -2.04 28.06 9.66
N MET A 124 -3.12 27.42 9.24
CA MET A 124 -4.45 28.03 9.35
C MET A 124 -4.90 28.20 10.81
N PHE A 125 -4.62 27.22 11.67
CA PHE A 125 -5.03 27.26 13.08
C PHE A 125 -4.17 28.17 13.96
N PHE A 126 -2.92 28.45 13.59
CA PHE A 126 -2.02 29.31 14.36
C PHE A 126 -1.82 30.72 13.76
N SER A 127 -2.49 31.05 12.65
CA SER A 127 -2.39 32.36 11.99
C SER A 127 -3.42 33.38 12.52
N GLU A 128 -3.64 33.42 13.83
CA GLU A 128 -4.50 34.43 14.47
C GLU A 128 -3.86 35.15 15.68
N THR A 129 -2.53 35.08 15.83
CA THR A 129 -1.80 35.94 16.78
C THR A 129 -0.72 36.75 16.05
N HIS A 130 -0.92 38.06 16.08
CA HIS A 130 -0.16 39.22 15.59
C HIS A 130 1.31 39.09 15.11
N PRO A 131 1.74 39.97 14.18
CA PRO A 131 3.07 39.98 13.60
C PRO A 131 4.03 40.83 14.43
N GLU A 132 5.04 40.21 15.04
CA GLU A 132 6.25 40.93 15.42
C GLU A 132 7.49 40.08 15.13
N ASN A 133 8.34 40.65 14.26
CA ASN A 133 9.79 40.54 14.28
C ASN A 133 10.40 39.14 14.44
N SER A 134 10.63 38.47 13.30
CA SER A 134 11.79 37.58 13.18
C SER A 134 12.62 37.94 11.96
N VAL A 135 13.66 38.71 12.24
CA VAL A 135 14.86 38.85 11.42
C VAL A 135 15.48 37.46 11.22
N GLY A 136 15.76 37.11 9.96
CA GLY A 136 16.84 36.18 9.61
C GLY A 136 16.52 34.68 9.64
N ALA A 137 15.92 34.17 8.56
CA ALA A 137 16.24 32.84 8.05
C ALA A 137 16.13 32.85 6.53
N ASN A 138 17.18 33.34 5.88
CA ASN A 138 17.37 33.24 4.44
C ASN A 138 17.67 31.78 4.10
N ILE A 139 16.64 30.94 3.95
CA ILE A 139 16.78 29.63 3.32
C ILE A 139 16.45 29.81 1.84
N GLN A 140 17.46 30.22 1.08
CA GLN A 140 17.49 30.00 -0.35
C GLN A 140 17.78 28.52 -0.58
N ILE A 141 16.77 27.76 -1.03
CA ILE A 141 17.03 26.56 -1.82
C ILE A 141 16.50 26.82 -3.23
N PRO A 142 17.38 27.30 -4.12
CA PRO A 142 17.30 26.92 -5.52
C PRO A 142 18.65 26.30 -5.92
N THR A 143 18.74 24.97 -5.91
CA THR A 143 19.78 24.27 -6.68
C THR A 143 19.40 24.31 -8.16
N THR A 144 19.51 25.49 -8.75
CA THR A 144 19.62 25.68 -10.20
C THR A 144 21.09 25.77 -10.55
N ILE A 145 21.65 24.67 -11.06
CA ILE A 145 22.91 24.69 -11.80
C ILE A 145 22.52 24.77 -13.28
N ASN A 146 22.77 25.91 -13.92
CA ASN A 146 22.58 26.19 -15.36
C ASN A 146 21.14 26.16 -15.93
N GLY A 147 20.13 26.64 -15.20
CA GLY A 147 18.85 27.08 -15.80
C GLY A 147 18.00 26.03 -16.52
N LYS A 148 18.31 24.73 -16.39
CA LYS A 148 17.49 23.64 -16.93
C LYS A 148 16.78 22.90 -15.80
N SER A 149 15.46 22.79 -15.94
CA SER A 149 14.63 21.87 -15.16
C SER A 149 15.21 20.46 -15.27
N LEU A 150 15.73 19.93 -14.16
CA LEU A 150 16.03 18.51 -14.00
C LEU A 150 14.70 17.77 -13.92
N ILE A 151 14.08 17.55 -15.07
CA ILE A 151 13.23 16.38 -15.26
C ILE A 151 14.19 15.21 -15.15
N ASN A 152 14.30 14.65 -13.95
CA ASN A 152 15.10 13.47 -13.68
C ASN A 152 14.36 12.28 -14.29
N THR A 153 14.40 12.14 -15.62
CA THR A 153 14.32 10.83 -16.26
C THR A 153 15.57 10.09 -15.85
N ILE A 154 15.52 9.51 -14.64
CA ILE A 154 16.47 8.52 -14.18
C ILE A 154 16.44 7.44 -15.27
N GLY A 155 17.51 7.38 -16.07
CA GLY A 155 17.70 6.31 -17.04
C GLY A 155 17.52 4.99 -16.31
N ILE A 156 16.90 4.01 -16.97
CA ILE A 156 16.68 2.69 -16.38
C ILE A 156 18.02 2.11 -15.89
N GLU A 157 19.12 2.47 -16.54
CA GLU A 157 20.50 2.14 -16.16
C GLU A 157 20.90 2.70 -14.77
N ASP A 158 20.52 3.94 -14.45
CA ASP A 158 20.79 4.55 -13.15
C ASP A 158 19.91 3.98 -12.03
N HIS A 159 18.76 3.40 -12.37
CA HIS A 159 17.95 2.66 -11.41
C HIS A 159 18.64 1.34 -11.01
N PHE A 160 19.24 0.64 -11.98
CA PHE A 160 19.95 -0.61 -11.73
C PHE A 160 21.29 -0.41 -10.99
N SER A 161 22.02 0.66 -11.28
CA SER A 161 23.27 0.98 -10.56
C SER A 161 23.00 1.31 -9.09
N ASN A 162 21.94 2.06 -8.79
CA ASN A 162 21.53 2.36 -7.41
C ASN A 162 21.04 1.13 -6.64
N LEU A 163 20.38 0.17 -7.32
CA LEU A 163 20.00 -1.11 -6.70
C LEU A 163 21.22 -1.96 -6.37
N GLN A 164 22.22 -2.00 -7.25
CA GLN A 164 23.46 -2.76 -7.04
C GLN A 164 24.27 -2.20 -5.85
N ALA A 165 24.32 -0.88 -5.69
CA ALA A 165 25.00 -0.23 -4.57
C ALA A 165 24.30 -0.50 -3.21
N SER A 166 23.01 -0.80 -3.20
CA SER A 166 22.25 -1.09 -1.97
C SER A 166 22.37 -2.54 -1.48
N TRP A 167 22.99 -3.41 -2.27
CA TRP A 167 23.12 -4.84 -1.97
C TRP A 167 24.52 -5.28 -1.52
N ASN A 168 25.52 -4.39 -1.59
CA ASN A 168 26.82 -4.53 -0.95
C ASN A 168 26.83 -3.76 0.38
#